data_AF-A0A5R2MY93-F1
#
_entry.id   AF-A0A5R2MY93-F1
#
_cell.length_a   1.000
_cell.length_b   1.000
_cell.length_c   1.000
_cell.angle_alpha   90.00
_cell.angle_beta   90.00
_cell.angle_gamma   90.00
#
_symmetry.space_group_name_H-M   'P 1'
#
loop_
_entity.id
_entity.type
_entity.pdbx_description
1 polymer ?
#
loop_
_entity_poly.entity_id
_entity_poly.type
_entity_poly.pdbx_seq_one_letter_code
_entity_poly.pdbx_strand_id
1 'polypeptide(L)'
;AAYAIAAAPRRWQPVFLFFAVLPFWSNYLIRTYAWIVLLNREGLITQLLRWAGYTGEPPSMLYTEGAVIAGLVYNYLPFVILACYAPLSRLNPELAEASRDLGASAMTTFRRVILPLSVPG
;
A
#
# COMPACT_ATOMS: atom_id res chain seq x y z
N ALA A 1 0.91 -3.47 -3.70
CA ALA A 1 -0.56 -3.70 -3.71
C ALA A 1 -1.11 -3.86 -5.12
N ALA A 2 -1.07 -2.83 -5.98
CA ALA A 2 -1.66 -2.86 -7.34
C ALA A 2 -1.28 -4.08 -8.18
N TYR A 3 0.01 -4.46 -8.23
CA TYR A 3 0.46 -5.67 -8.94
C TYR A 3 -0.15 -6.96 -8.39
N ALA A 4 -0.20 -7.12 -7.07
CA ALA A 4 -0.82 -8.28 -6.43
C ALA A 4 -2.32 -8.36 -6.73
N ILE A 5 -3.01 -7.20 -6.78
CA ILE A 5 -4.43 -7.12 -7.15
C ILE A 5 -4.61 -7.52 -8.63
N ALA A 6 -3.79 -6.99 -9.54
CA ALA A 6 -3.87 -7.32 -10.96
C ALA A 6 -3.53 -8.79 -11.25
N ALA A 7 -2.63 -9.40 -10.47
CA ALA A 7 -2.28 -10.81 -10.58
C ALA A 7 -3.30 -11.76 -9.91
N ALA A 8 -4.22 -11.24 -9.09
CA ALA A 8 -5.26 -12.05 -8.45
C ALA A 8 -6.34 -12.49 -9.47
N PRO A 9 -7.11 -13.56 -9.18
CA PRO A 9 -8.18 -13.99 -10.07
C PRO A 9 -9.19 -12.86 -10.33
N ARG A 10 -9.62 -12.68 -11.59
CA ARG A 10 -10.51 -11.58 -12.03
C ARG A 10 -11.72 -11.32 -11.13
N ARG A 11 -12.33 -12.38 -10.59
CA ARG A 11 -13.47 -12.29 -9.66
C ARG A 11 -13.16 -11.58 -8.32
N TRP A 12 -11.92 -11.62 -7.85
CA TRP A 12 -11.50 -11.07 -6.56
C TRP A 12 -10.89 -9.66 -6.67
N GLN A 13 -10.50 -9.25 -7.88
CA GLN A 13 -9.88 -7.93 -8.09
C GLN A 13 -10.79 -6.78 -7.59
N PRO A 14 -12.12 -6.75 -7.87
CA PRO A 14 -13.00 -5.71 -7.36
C PRO A 14 -13.06 -5.69 -5.83
N VAL A 15 -13.02 -6.86 -5.18
CA VAL A 15 -13.04 -6.98 -3.72
C VAL A 15 -11.77 -6.38 -3.10
N PHE A 16 -10.60 -6.68 -3.66
CA PHE A 16 -9.35 -6.10 -3.16
C PHE A 16 -9.25 -4.60 -3.44
N LEU A 17 -9.74 -4.13 -4.58
CA LEU A 17 -9.83 -2.70 -4.87
C LEU A 17 -10.78 -1.99 -3.89
N PHE A 18 -11.92 -2.61 -3.57
CA PHE A 18 -12.83 -2.10 -2.56
C PHE A 18 -12.14 -1.95 -1.21
N PHE A 19 -11.43 -2.97 -0.71
CA PHE A 19 -10.67 -2.86 0.53
C PHE A 19 -9.57 -1.80 0.50
N ALA A 20 -8.91 -1.60 -0.64
CA ALA A 20 -7.90 -0.56 -0.78
C ALA A 20 -8.48 0.87 -0.68
N VAL A 21 -9.73 1.06 -1.14
CA VAL A 21 -10.43 2.36 -1.16
C VAL A 21 -11.35 2.54 0.05
N LEU A 22 -11.74 1.47 0.74
CA LEU A 22 -12.55 1.49 1.96
C LEU A 22 -12.08 2.52 3.01
N PRO A 23 -10.78 2.62 3.36
CA PRO A 23 -10.29 3.64 4.30
C PRO A 23 -10.53 5.09 3.87
N PHE A 24 -10.95 5.32 2.62
CA PHE A 24 -11.27 6.64 2.07
C PHE A 24 -12.72 7.04 2.20
N TRP A 25 -13.61 6.08 2.41
CA TRP A 25 -15.04 6.36 2.53
C TRP A 25 -15.41 7.09 3.83
N SER A 26 -14.48 7.20 4.79
CA SER A 26 -14.67 7.98 6.02
C SER A 26 -14.43 9.48 5.83
N ASN A 27 -15.01 10.30 6.70
CA ASN A 27 -14.73 11.73 6.77
C ASN A 27 -13.23 12.03 7.02
N TYR A 28 -12.69 13.01 6.29
CA TYR A 28 -11.28 13.41 6.40
C TYR A 28 -10.89 13.85 7.82
N LEU A 29 -11.72 14.66 8.49
CA LEU A 29 -11.43 15.16 9.84
C LEU A 29 -11.37 14.02 10.86
N ILE A 30 -12.33 13.09 10.79
CA ILE A 30 -12.34 11.91 11.67
C ILE A 30 -11.03 11.14 11.53
N ARG A 31 -10.56 10.97 10.30
CA ARG A 31 -9.31 10.29 10.00
C ARG A 31 -8.08 11.03 10.51
N THR A 32 -8.05 12.34 10.38
CA THR A 32 -6.99 13.19 10.96
C THR A 32 -6.96 13.05 12.47
N TYR A 33 -8.12 13.12 13.15
CA TYR A 33 -8.18 12.91 14.59
C TYR A 33 -7.76 11.50 15.01
N ALA A 34 -8.14 10.47 14.25
CA ALA A 34 -7.69 9.11 14.50
C ALA A 34 -6.15 8.99 14.44
N TRP A 35 -5.52 9.61 13.44
CA TRP A 35 -4.05 9.69 13.34
C TRP A 35 -3.43 10.48 14.50
N ILE A 36 -4.04 11.59 14.92
CA ILE A 36 -3.60 12.36 16.10
C ILE A 36 -3.62 11.46 17.33
N VAL A 37 -4.71 10.75 17.60
CA VAL A 37 -4.85 9.85 18.76
C VAL A 37 -3.85 8.69 18.70
N LEU A 38 -3.62 8.11 17.51
CA LEU A 38 -2.67 7.02 17.32
C LEU A 38 -1.21 7.44 17.56
N LEU A 39 -0.81 8.58 16.99
CA LEU A 39 0.57 9.10 17.01
C LEU A 39 0.89 9.98 18.22
N ASN A 40 -0.12 10.31 19.03
CA ASN A 40 0.08 11.07 20.25
C ASN A 40 1.07 10.35 21.18
N ARG A 41 1.75 11.11 22.04
CA ARG A 41 2.77 10.59 22.96
C ARG A 41 2.24 9.47 23.86
N GLU A 42 0.99 9.58 24.30
CA GLU A 42 0.28 8.56 25.10
C GLU A 42 -0.74 7.75 24.27
N GLY A 43 -0.61 7.81 22.94
CA GLY A 43 -1.50 7.15 22.00
C GLY A 43 -1.37 5.63 21.97
N LEU A 44 -2.24 5.01 21.17
CA LEU A 44 -2.31 3.56 20.98
C LEU A 44 -0.97 2.94 20.58
N ILE A 45 -0.20 3.60 19.70
CA ILE A 45 1.10 3.06 19.24
C ILE A 45 2.09 2.97 20.41
N THR A 46 2.18 4.03 21.22
CA THR A 46 3.02 4.03 22.42
C THR A 46 2.58 2.95 23.42
N GLN A 47 1.27 2.78 23.62
CA GLN A 47 0.74 1.77 24.53
C GLN A 47 1.08 0.35 24.06
N LEU A 48 0.98 0.08 22.75
CA LEU A 48 1.38 -1.19 22.16
C LEU A 48 2.89 -1.45 22.27
N LEU A 49 3.72 -0.42 22.07
CA LEU A 49 5.17 -0.51 22.29
C LEU A 49 5.50 -0.88 23.74
N ARG A 50 4.85 -0.22 24.71
CA ARG A 50 5.01 -0.54 26.14
C ARG A 50 4.56 -1.96 26.45
N TRP A 51 3.42 -2.39 25.92
CA TRP A 51 2.93 -3.76 26.07
C TRP A 51 3.90 -4.79 25.50
N ALA A 52 4.57 -4.47 24.38
CA ALA A 52 5.61 -5.29 23.77
C ALA A 52 6.96 -5.29 24.53
N GLY A 53 7.04 -4.60 25.70
CA GLY A 53 8.23 -4.58 26.55
C GLY A 53 9.16 -3.38 26.34
N TYR A 54 8.76 -2.38 25.55
CA TYR A 54 9.54 -1.16 25.40
C TYR A 54 9.38 -0.25 26.63
N THR A 55 10.48 -0.01 27.36
CA THR A 55 10.51 0.79 28.60
C THR A 55 11.16 2.17 28.42
N GLY A 56 11.60 2.51 27.21
CA GLY A 56 12.20 3.83 26.91
C GLY A 56 11.18 4.96 26.86
N GLU A 57 11.67 6.20 26.76
CA GLU A 57 10.80 7.34 26.50
C GLU A 57 10.23 7.25 25.08
N PRO A 58 8.90 7.22 24.90
CA PRO A 58 8.30 7.13 23.58
C PRO A 58 8.72 8.34 22.75
N PRO A 59 9.27 8.14 21.54
CA PRO A 59 9.62 9.26 20.68
C PRO A 59 8.35 10.06 20.35
N SER A 60 8.46 11.39 20.31
CA SER A 60 7.36 12.23 19.81
C SER A 60 7.16 11.92 18.35
N MET A 61 6.09 11.19 18.00
CA MET A 61 5.77 10.84 16.61
C MET A 61 4.89 11.92 15.98
N LEU A 62 3.92 12.44 16.73
CA LEU A 62 3.06 13.52 16.28
C LEU A 62 3.88 14.79 15.96
N TYR A 63 3.48 15.49 14.90
CA TYR A 63 4.14 16.70 14.38
C TYR A 63 5.57 16.51 13.85
N THR A 64 6.01 15.27 13.62
CA THR A 64 7.27 15.00 12.92
C THR A 64 7.08 14.91 11.41
N GLU A 65 8.17 15.07 10.67
CA GLU A 65 8.20 14.80 9.23
C GLU A 65 7.72 13.39 8.91
N GLY A 66 8.12 12.39 9.71
CA GLY A 66 7.70 11.00 9.54
C GLY A 66 6.18 10.81 9.64
N ALA A 67 5.53 11.50 10.59
CA ALA A 67 4.06 11.49 10.70
C ALA A 67 3.38 12.16 9.50
N VAL A 68 3.94 13.25 9.00
CA VAL A 68 3.42 13.92 7.79
C VAL A 68 3.56 13.01 6.58
N ILE A 69 4.72 12.39 6.36
CA ILE A 69 4.95 11.45 5.26
C ILE A 69 3.99 10.26 5.36
N ALA A 70 3.85 9.65 6.54
CA ALA A 70 2.92 8.53 6.73
C ALA A 70 1.47 8.93 6.42
N GLY A 71 1.05 10.11 6.88
CA GLY A 71 -0.26 10.68 6.58
C GLY A 71 -0.46 10.91 5.09
N LEU A 72 0.54 11.46 4.38
CA LEU A 72 0.48 11.67 2.93
C LEU A 72 0.43 10.33 2.18
N VAL A 73 1.27 9.37 2.53
CA VAL A 73 1.27 8.03 1.91
C VAL A 73 -0.11 7.40 2.09
N TYR A 74 -0.65 7.37 3.31
CA TYR A 74 -2.01 6.90 3.57
C TYR A 74 -3.04 7.66 2.70
N ASN A 75 -2.88 8.99 2.57
CA ASN A 75 -3.81 9.84 1.84
C ASN A 75 -3.79 9.67 0.30
N TYR A 76 -2.68 9.21 -0.26
CA TYR A 76 -2.57 9.04 -1.71
C TYR A 76 -2.56 7.58 -2.15
N LEU A 77 -2.40 6.64 -1.20
CA LEU A 77 -2.25 5.21 -1.49
C LEU A 77 -3.38 4.63 -2.37
N PRO A 78 -4.68 4.86 -2.12
CA PRO A 78 -5.72 4.27 -2.96
C PRO A 78 -5.71 4.82 -4.38
N PHE A 79 -5.46 6.12 -4.55
CA PHE A 79 -5.36 6.74 -5.88
C PHE A 79 -4.18 6.16 -6.67
N VAL A 80 -3.03 6.00 -6.02
CA VAL A 80 -1.86 5.35 -6.64
C VAL A 80 -2.15 3.89 -6.98
N ILE A 81 -2.83 3.15 -6.10
CA ILE A 81 -3.24 1.76 -6.38
C ILE A 81 -4.14 1.69 -7.61
N LEU A 82 -5.15 2.56 -7.71
CA LEU A 82 -6.07 2.60 -8.85
C LEU A 82 -5.33 2.97 -10.15
N ALA A 83 -4.49 4.00 -10.09
CA ALA A 83 -3.71 4.46 -11.25
C ALA A 83 -2.76 3.37 -11.77
N CYS A 84 -2.08 2.64 -10.88
CA CYS A 84 -1.19 1.55 -11.28
C CYS A 84 -1.95 0.28 -11.69
N TYR A 85 -3.11 0.00 -11.08
CA TYR A 85 -3.91 -1.18 -11.41
C TYR A 85 -4.42 -1.15 -12.86
N ALA A 86 -4.83 0.02 -13.35
CA ALA A 86 -5.38 0.18 -14.70
C ALA A 86 -4.45 -0.37 -15.82
N PRO A 87 -3.18 0.04 -15.95
CA PRO A 87 -2.27 -0.52 -16.95
C PRO A 87 -1.92 -1.97 -16.65
N LEU A 88 -1.68 -2.33 -15.39
CA LEU A 88 -1.33 -3.70 -14.98
C LEU A 88 -2.41 -4.73 -15.36
N SER A 89 -3.68 -4.37 -15.20
CA SER A 89 -4.82 -5.26 -15.50
C SER A 89 -5.01 -5.54 -17.00
N ARG A 90 -4.36 -4.75 -17.87
CA ARG A 90 -4.42 -4.87 -19.34
C ARG A 90 -3.27 -5.66 -19.93
N LEU A 91 -2.23 -5.97 -19.14
CA LEU A 91 -1.09 -6.74 -19.63
C LEU A 91 -1.52 -8.16 -20.00
N ASN A 92 -0.97 -8.67 -21.11
CA ASN A 92 -1.19 -10.06 -21.52
C ASN A 92 -0.53 -11.00 -20.48
N PRO A 93 -1.29 -11.89 -19.80
CA PRO A 93 -0.75 -12.85 -18.83
C PRO A 93 0.35 -13.75 -19.41
N GLU A 94 0.29 -14.05 -20.71
CA GLU A 94 1.26 -14.91 -21.41
C GLU A 94 2.68 -14.36 -21.35
N LEU A 95 2.87 -13.04 -21.23
CA LEU A 95 4.20 -12.44 -21.07
C LEU A 95 4.88 -12.88 -19.76
N ALA A 96 4.08 -13.03 -18.69
CA ALA A 96 4.58 -13.51 -17.42
C ALA A 96 4.83 -15.02 -17.44
N GLU A 97 4.05 -15.78 -18.21
CA GLU A 97 4.24 -17.22 -18.42
C GLU A 97 5.50 -17.50 -19.23
N ALA A 98 5.66 -16.86 -20.39
CA ALA A 98 6.85 -16.98 -21.22
C ALA A 98 8.14 -16.60 -20.47
N SER A 99 8.09 -15.56 -19.62
CA SER A 99 9.22 -15.22 -18.76
C SER A 99 9.58 -16.34 -17.78
N ARG A 100 8.58 -17.04 -17.21
CA ARG A 100 8.81 -18.17 -16.30
C ARG A 100 9.30 -19.41 -17.04
N ASP A 101 8.81 -19.66 -18.25
CA ASP A 101 9.26 -20.76 -19.11
C ASP A 101 10.74 -20.63 -19.49
N LEU A 102 11.24 -19.39 -19.60
CA LEU A 102 12.66 -19.08 -19.76
C LEU A 102 13.48 -19.18 -18.45
N GLY A 103 12.88 -19.67 -17.36
CA GLY A 103 13.54 -19.88 -16.06
C GLY A 103 13.62 -18.64 -15.17
N ALA A 104 12.89 -17.56 -15.47
CA ALA A 104 12.93 -16.36 -14.66
C ALA A 104 12.12 -16.50 -13.35
N SER A 105 12.68 -15.96 -12.25
CA SER A 105 11.95 -15.84 -10.98
C SER A 105 10.85 -14.77 -11.06
N ALA A 106 9.85 -14.83 -10.16
CA ALA A 106 8.77 -13.83 -10.09
C ALA A 106 9.29 -12.39 -9.95
N MET A 107 10.37 -12.17 -9.19
CA MET A 107 11.01 -10.86 -9.05
C MET A 107 11.65 -10.41 -10.36
N THR A 108 12.28 -11.34 -11.08
CA THR A 108 12.89 -11.07 -12.40
C THR A 108 11.81 -10.70 -13.42
N THR A 109 10.72 -11.48 -13.51
CA THR A 109 9.57 -11.20 -14.38
C THR A 109 8.96 -9.85 -14.06
N PHE A 110 8.75 -9.54 -12.78
CA PHE A 110 8.22 -8.24 -12.39
C PHE A 110 9.12 -7.08 -12.85
N ARG A 111 10.43 -7.12 -12.53
CA ARG A 111 11.35 -6.01 -12.81
C ARG A 111 11.67 -5.84 -14.30
N ARG A 112 11.82 -6.93 -15.04
CA ARG A 112 12.30 -6.91 -16.44
C ARG A 112 11.19 -6.93 -17.48
N VAL A 113 9.99 -7.38 -17.14
CA VAL A 113 8.87 -7.50 -18.09
C VAL A 113 7.73 -6.59 -17.65
N ILE A 114 7.18 -6.80 -16.46
CA ILE A 114 5.93 -6.15 -16.05
C ILE A 114 6.12 -4.67 -15.76
N LEU A 115 7.11 -4.30 -14.95
CA LEU A 115 7.40 -2.93 -14.57
C LEU A 115 7.62 -2.02 -15.80
N PRO A 116 8.54 -2.31 -16.74
CA PRO A 116 8.76 -1.45 -17.90
C PRO A 116 7.53 -1.34 -18.81
N LEU A 117 6.70 -2.38 -18.91
CA LEU A 117 5.45 -2.34 -19.69
C LEU A 117 4.30 -1.60 -18.98
N SER A 118 4.42 -1.38 -17.67
CA SER A 118 3.38 -0.71 -16.85
C SER A 118 3.67 0.77 -16.63
N VAL A 119 4.91 1.19 -16.81
CA VAL A 119 5.29 2.60 -16.78
C VAL A 119 4.78 3.25 -18.07
N PRO A 120 4.06 4.38 -18.02
CA PRO A 120 3.72 5.11 -19.23
C PRO A 120 5.00 5.52 -19.95
N GLY A 121 5.12 5.12 -21.21
CA GLY A 121 6.11 5.64 -22.15
C GLY A 121 5.65 6.97 -22.74
#